data_AF-A0A2A4R857-F1
#
_entry.id   AF-A0A2A4R857-F1
#
_cell.length_a   1.000
_cell.length_b   1.000
_cell.length_c   1.000
_cell.angle_alpha   90.00
_cell.angle_beta   90.00
_cell.angle_gamma   90.00
#
_symmetry.space_group_name_H-M   'P 1'
#
loop_
_entity.id
_entity.type
_entity.pdbx_description
1 polymer ?
#
loop_
_entity_poly.entity_id
_entity_poly.type
_entity_poly.pdbx_seq_one_letter_code
_entity_poly.pdbx_strand_id
1 'polypeptide(L)'
;MMILVLTSCATTSRILLPSDLVAQEDVVGIKSQKVRIWGDATKAEIAATLAATGSQINFIEKGNRSNQESYLVLSGGGQNGAFGAGLLNGWTRSGTRPEFKIVTGVSTGALIAPFAFLGSSYDATIKEFYTTHSTKDLVRYRVASGLLGGVSFADSKPLAGLIAKYITHTTLRKIAIEHQKGRYLLVGTTNLDAGRPVIWNMGEIAQVGDDRALKLFRSVILASASIPGAFPPVMIGVSADGKTGQEMHVDGGTTDNAILLPFHVNLKQLYKRLKWKPKRKLYVVINSTLTPRRKSVKADTFSIAGRSIDTLIKRLTISDTQRLYQFSQRNDIQFNIASIPERFNEKPEELFDRAYMIKLFSHAYNLASKGYKWGRKPPDT
;
A
#
# COMPACT_ATOMS: atom_id res chain seq x y z
N MET A 1 20.79 41.34 -39.04
CA MET A 1 19.73 40.31 -39.18
C MET A 1 19.54 39.66 -37.82
N MET A 2 18.53 40.09 -37.06
CA MET A 2 18.28 39.63 -35.70
C MET A 2 17.33 38.43 -35.79
N ILE A 3 17.84 37.22 -35.55
CA ILE A 3 17.03 36.00 -35.54
C ILE A 3 16.37 35.90 -34.16
N LEU A 4 15.09 36.22 -34.11
CA LEU A 4 14.22 36.02 -32.95
C LEU A 4 13.85 34.52 -32.92
N VAL A 5 14.49 33.74 -32.05
CA VAL A 5 14.08 32.35 -31.82
C VAL A 5 12.94 32.35 -30.81
N LEU A 6 11.71 32.32 -31.32
CA LEU A 6 10.51 32.04 -30.51
C LEU A 6 10.56 30.57 -30.07
N THR A 7 11.05 30.32 -28.86
CA THR A 7 10.91 29.03 -28.20
C THR A 7 9.48 28.93 -27.66
N SER A 8 8.61 28.24 -28.40
CA SER A 8 7.35 27.74 -27.85
C SER A 8 7.69 26.63 -26.85
N CYS A 9 7.78 26.99 -25.57
CA CYS A 9 7.73 26.01 -24.49
C CYS A 9 6.32 25.42 -24.46
N ALA A 10 6.09 24.37 -25.25
CA ALA A 10 4.98 23.45 -25.04
C ALA A 10 5.29 22.60 -23.78
N THR A 11 5.32 23.24 -22.61
CA THR A 11 5.12 22.52 -21.37
C THR A 11 3.68 22.03 -21.42
N THR A 12 3.46 20.72 -21.59
CA THR A 12 2.16 20.11 -21.30
C THR A 12 1.84 20.43 -19.85
N SER A 13 1.06 21.48 -19.64
CA SER A 13 0.67 21.94 -18.32
C SER A 13 -0.27 20.88 -17.74
N ARG A 14 0.17 20.29 -16.63
CA ARG A 14 -0.68 19.42 -15.85
C ARG A 14 -1.86 20.24 -15.32
N ILE A 15 -3.08 19.77 -15.56
CA ILE A 15 -4.30 20.39 -15.04
C ILE A 15 -4.61 19.78 -13.67
N LEU A 16 -4.50 20.59 -12.61
CA LEU A 16 -5.02 20.27 -11.29
C LEU A 16 -6.48 20.75 -11.22
N LEU A 17 -7.39 19.90 -10.76
CA LEU A 17 -8.77 20.34 -10.53
C LEU A 17 -8.82 21.32 -9.36
N PRO A 18 -9.67 22.36 -9.41
CA PRO A 18 -9.96 23.23 -8.28
C PRO A 18 -10.35 22.44 -7.01
N SER A 19 -9.92 22.93 -5.85
CA SER A 19 -10.07 22.24 -4.56
C SER A 19 -11.53 21.98 -4.14
N ASP A 20 -12.45 22.83 -4.58
CA ASP A 20 -13.90 22.72 -4.38
C ASP A 20 -14.52 21.54 -5.13
N LEU A 21 -13.88 21.08 -6.21
CA LEU A 21 -14.33 19.93 -7.00
C LEU A 21 -13.80 18.60 -6.47
N VAL A 22 -12.83 18.61 -5.56
CA VAL A 22 -12.14 17.40 -5.07
C VAL A 22 -13.07 16.41 -4.37
N ALA A 23 -14.13 16.91 -3.73
CA ALA A 23 -15.13 16.07 -3.08
C ALA A 23 -16.12 15.41 -4.06
N GLN A 24 -16.19 15.89 -5.31
CA GLN A 24 -17.19 15.48 -6.31
C GLN A 24 -16.59 14.72 -7.50
N GLU A 25 -15.29 14.48 -7.48
CA GLU A 25 -14.56 13.88 -8.60
C GLU A 25 -15.02 12.45 -8.91
N ASP A 26 -14.95 12.10 -10.20
CA ASP A 26 -14.85 10.75 -10.68
C ASP A 26 -13.37 10.44 -10.95
N VAL A 27 -12.88 9.31 -10.44
CA VAL A 27 -11.54 8.80 -10.72
C VAL A 27 -11.63 7.89 -11.93
N VAL A 28 -11.09 8.34 -13.07
CA VAL A 28 -11.13 7.60 -14.34
C VAL A 28 -12.57 7.16 -14.72
N GLY A 29 -13.55 8.03 -14.46
CA GLY A 29 -14.97 7.76 -14.72
C GLY A 29 -15.65 6.81 -13.71
N ILE A 30 -15.01 6.54 -12.57
CA ILE A 30 -15.59 5.80 -11.44
C ILE A 30 -15.81 6.80 -10.30
N LYS A 31 -17.01 6.84 -9.73
CA LYS A 31 -17.35 7.74 -8.60
C LYS A 31 -16.30 7.63 -7.48
N SER A 32 -15.57 8.71 -7.20
CA SER A 32 -14.47 8.73 -6.22
C SER A 32 -14.93 8.23 -4.85
N GLN A 33 -16.13 8.67 -4.44
CA GLN A 33 -16.74 8.25 -3.17
C GLN A 33 -17.12 6.77 -3.16
N LYS A 34 -16.92 5.97 -4.21
CA LYS A 34 -17.06 4.50 -4.15
C LYS A 34 -15.72 3.80 -3.99
N VAL A 35 -14.63 4.38 -4.47
CA VAL A 35 -13.35 3.67 -4.61
C VAL A 35 -12.23 4.17 -3.70
N ARG A 36 -12.38 5.33 -3.04
CA ARG A 36 -11.35 5.85 -2.13
C ARG A 36 -11.90 6.72 -1.00
N ILE A 37 -11.08 6.89 0.02
CA ILE A 37 -11.29 7.80 1.16
C ILE A 37 -9.96 8.42 1.59
N TRP A 38 -9.99 9.58 2.24
CA TRP A 38 -8.81 10.14 2.89
C TRP A 38 -8.39 9.27 4.09
N GLY A 39 -7.10 8.95 4.21
CA GLY A 39 -6.58 8.16 5.32
C GLY A 39 -6.62 8.91 6.66
N ASP A 40 -6.54 10.23 6.60
CA ASP A 40 -6.65 11.18 7.70
C ASP A 40 -8.07 11.75 7.86
N ALA A 41 -9.07 11.13 7.22
CA ALA A 41 -10.46 11.61 7.24
C ALA A 41 -10.96 11.85 8.68
N THR A 42 -11.44 13.06 8.92
CA THR A 42 -12.11 13.48 10.15
C THR A 42 -13.42 12.71 10.34
N LYS A 43 -13.99 12.78 11.57
CA LYS A 43 -15.32 12.22 11.84
C LYS A 43 -16.39 12.75 10.88
N ALA A 44 -16.31 14.04 10.52
CA ALA A 44 -17.25 14.69 9.61
C ALA A 44 -17.11 14.15 8.17
N GLU A 45 -15.89 14.04 7.65
CA GLU A 45 -15.64 13.46 6.32
C GLU A 45 -16.08 11.98 6.26
N ILE A 46 -15.83 11.21 7.31
CA ILE A 46 -16.30 9.82 7.43
C ILE A 46 -17.84 9.77 7.42
N ALA A 47 -18.51 10.63 8.18
CA ALA A 47 -19.97 10.68 8.24
C ALA A 47 -20.58 11.09 6.88
N ALA A 48 -19.99 12.09 6.21
CA ALA A 48 -20.41 12.53 4.89
C ALA A 48 -20.25 11.42 3.84
N THR A 49 -19.12 10.70 3.88
CA THR A 49 -18.86 9.56 3.00
C THR A 49 -19.87 8.43 3.25
N LEU A 50 -20.17 8.13 4.51
CA LEU A 50 -21.19 7.16 4.89
C LEU A 50 -22.59 7.53 4.35
N ALA A 51 -22.97 8.81 4.50
CA ALA A 51 -24.25 9.31 4.03
C ALA A 51 -24.36 9.27 2.50
N ALA A 52 -23.30 9.66 1.77
CA ALA A 52 -23.30 9.73 0.32
C ALA A 52 -23.28 8.35 -0.36
N THR A 53 -22.68 7.35 0.29
CA THR A 53 -22.38 6.06 -0.36
C THR A 53 -23.26 4.92 0.15
N GLY A 54 -23.93 5.13 1.28
CA GLY A 54 -24.74 4.13 2.00
C GLY A 54 -23.97 2.85 2.38
N SER A 55 -22.67 2.73 2.08
CA SER A 55 -22.03 1.41 2.00
C SER A 55 -20.50 1.33 2.07
N GLN A 56 -19.72 2.41 1.86
CA GLN A 56 -18.25 2.28 1.88
C GLN A 56 -17.68 1.81 3.22
N ILE A 57 -18.37 2.11 4.32
CA ILE A 57 -17.98 1.72 5.68
C ILE A 57 -18.90 0.62 6.24
N ASN A 58 -19.86 0.11 5.45
CA ASN A 58 -20.68 -1.05 5.81
C ASN A 58 -20.03 -2.38 5.38
N PHE A 59 -18.71 -2.50 5.57
CA PHE A 59 -17.94 -3.74 5.33
C PHE A 59 -18.37 -4.93 6.17
N ILE A 60 -19.20 -4.67 7.17
CA ILE A 60 -19.63 -5.62 8.19
C ILE A 60 -21.01 -6.18 7.87
N GLU A 61 -21.81 -5.52 7.03
CA GLU A 61 -23.20 -5.92 6.76
C GLU A 61 -23.31 -6.95 5.63
N LYS A 62 -22.45 -6.87 4.61
CA LYS A 62 -22.55 -7.69 3.38
C LYS A 62 -21.91 -9.09 3.48
N GLY A 63 -21.32 -9.46 4.62
CA GLY A 63 -20.55 -10.71 4.74
C GLY A 63 -21.19 -11.77 5.62
N ASN A 64 -20.84 -13.04 5.38
CA ASN A 64 -21.19 -14.13 6.29
C ASN A 64 -20.68 -13.82 7.70
N ARG A 65 -21.59 -13.86 8.68
CA ARG A 65 -21.25 -13.62 10.08
C ARG A 65 -20.40 -14.78 10.59
N SER A 66 -19.14 -14.50 10.87
CA SER A 66 -18.20 -15.44 11.49
C SER A 66 -18.11 -15.21 13.00
N ASN A 67 -17.74 -16.24 13.76
CA ASN A 67 -17.38 -16.07 15.18
C ASN A 67 -15.97 -15.48 15.36
N GLN A 68 -15.15 -15.45 14.31
CA GLN A 68 -13.83 -14.86 14.30
C GLN A 68 -13.56 -14.09 13.01
N GLU A 69 -13.00 -12.89 13.13
CA GLU A 69 -12.48 -12.13 12.00
C GLU A 69 -10.99 -11.82 12.20
N SER A 70 -10.23 -11.94 11.12
CA SER A 70 -8.80 -11.61 11.10
C SER A 70 -8.54 -10.49 10.12
N TYR A 71 -7.73 -9.52 10.52
CA TYR A 71 -7.28 -8.40 9.71
C TYR A 71 -5.78 -8.50 9.50
N LEU A 72 -5.31 -8.23 8.29
CA LEU A 72 -3.90 -8.22 7.93
C LEU A 72 -3.50 -6.83 7.45
N VAL A 73 -2.43 -6.30 8.04
CA VAL A 73 -1.79 -5.05 7.62
C VAL A 73 -0.37 -5.35 7.17
N LEU A 74 -0.04 -4.96 5.94
CA LEU A 74 1.28 -5.14 5.34
C LEU A 74 1.93 -3.77 5.13
N SER A 75 3.01 -3.49 5.86
CA SER A 75 3.68 -2.20 5.75
C SER A 75 4.51 -2.07 4.48
N GLY A 76 4.94 -0.85 4.17
CA GLY A 76 6.03 -0.62 3.23
C GLY A 76 7.40 -1.08 3.75
N GLY A 77 8.40 -1.03 2.86
CA GLY A 77 9.76 -1.51 3.17
C GLY A 77 10.64 -1.87 1.96
N GLY A 78 10.19 -1.63 0.72
CA GLY A 78 10.95 -1.97 -0.49
C GLY A 78 11.27 -3.46 -0.60
N GLN A 79 12.53 -3.81 -0.87
CA GLN A 79 13.00 -5.21 -0.95
C GLN A 79 12.77 -6.03 0.34
N ASN A 80 12.61 -5.37 1.48
CA ASN A 80 12.29 -6.04 2.74
C ASN A 80 10.89 -6.68 2.77
N GLY A 81 10.04 -6.43 1.76
CA GLY A 81 8.81 -7.18 1.54
C GLY A 81 9.02 -8.70 1.45
N ALA A 82 10.24 -9.15 1.15
CA ALA A 82 10.63 -10.55 1.21
C ALA A 82 10.38 -11.17 2.61
N PHE A 83 10.45 -10.37 3.68
CA PHE A 83 10.08 -10.81 5.03
C PHE A 83 8.59 -11.17 5.11
N GLY A 84 7.70 -10.23 4.72
CA GLY A 84 6.25 -10.48 4.71
C GLY A 84 5.86 -11.63 3.78
N ALA A 85 6.50 -11.72 2.62
CA ALA A 85 6.33 -12.83 1.68
C ALA A 85 6.67 -14.19 2.32
N GLY A 86 7.84 -14.30 2.92
CA GLY A 86 8.29 -15.51 3.60
C GLY A 86 7.42 -15.86 4.80
N LEU A 87 7.04 -14.86 5.61
CA LEU A 87 6.16 -15.03 6.75
C LEU A 87 4.79 -15.59 6.34
N LEU A 88 4.17 -15.03 5.30
CA LEU A 88 2.86 -15.50 4.82
C LEU A 88 2.93 -16.94 4.29
N ASN A 89 3.96 -17.26 3.51
CA ASN A 89 4.18 -18.60 2.97
C ASN A 89 4.43 -19.62 4.10
N GLY A 90 5.27 -19.27 5.07
CA GLY A 90 5.55 -20.12 6.23
C GLY A 90 4.31 -20.28 7.13
N TRP A 91 3.52 -19.23 7.29
CA TRP A 91 2.30 -19.27 8.09
C TRP A 91 1.26 -20.21 7.45
N THR A 92 1.11 -20.18 6.12
CA THR A 92 0.33 -21.19 5.38
C THR A 92 0.87 -22.59 5.65
N ARG A 93 2.20 -22.79 5.58
CA ARG A 93 2.81 -24.11 5.85
C ARG A 93 2.51 -24.64 7.25
N SER A 94 2.42 -23.78 8.26
CA SER A 94 2.03 -24.21 9.61
C SER A 94 0.55 -24.62 9.74
N GLY A 95 -0.27 -24.38 8.72
CA GLY A 95 -1.70 -24.70 8.71
C GLY A 95 -2.57 -23.77 9.57
N THR A 96 -2.01 -22.68 10.09
CA THR A 96 -2.71 -21.78 11.04
C THR A 96 -3.00 -20.38 10.50
N ARG A 97 -2.69 -20.12 9.21
CA ARG A 97 -2.98 -18.83 8.57
C ARG A 97 -4.50 -18.68 8.39
N PRO A 98 -5.15 -17.68 9.01
CA PRO A 98 -6.57 -17.48 8.84
C PRO A 98 -6.88 -16.87 7.47
N GLU A 99 -8.12 -17.00 7.05
CA GLU A 99 -8.67 -16.12 6.02
C GLU A 99 -8.85 -14.71 6.61
N PHE A 100 -8.43 -13.70 5.85
CA PHE A 100 -8.51 -12.32 6.29
C PHE A 100 -9.77 -11.64 5.75
N LYS A 101 -10.53 -11.02 6.67
CA LYS A 101 -11.69 -10.17 6.39
C LYS A 101 -11.25 -8.85 5.77
N ILE A 102 -10.14 -8.29 6.26
CA ILE A 102 -9.54 -7.06 5.73
C ILE A 102 -8.05 -7.33 5.50
N VAL A 103 -7.56 -7.02 4.30
CA VAL A 103 -6.14 -6.99 3.97
C VAL A 103 -5.77 -5.60 3.50
N THR A 104 -4.73 -5.02 4.07
CA THR A 104 -4.22 -3.72 3.64
C THR A 104 -2.75 -3.80 3.25
N GLY A 105 -2.35 -2.90 2.35
CA GLY A 105 -0.98 -2.82 1.89
C GLY A 105 -0.54 -1.40 1.57
N VAL A 106 0.68 -1.06 1.94
CA VAL A 106 1.39 0.15 1.51
C VAL A 106 2.71 -0.26 0.88
N SER A 107 3.09 0.34 -0.25
CA SER A 107 4.37 0.08 -0.91
C SER A 107 4.56 -1.39 -1.24
N THR A 108 5.66 -1.99 -0.82
CA THR A 108 5.88 -3.44 -0.92
C THR A 108 4.69 -4.26 -0.38
N GLY A 109 4.00 -3.77 0.67
CA GLY A 109 2.77 -4.36 1.17
C GLY A 109 1.61 -4.33 0.16
N ALA A 110 1.50 -3.29 -0.67
CA ALA A 110 0.49 -3.19 -1.73
C ALA A 110 0.75 -4.17 -2.89
N LEU A 111 2.00 -4.58 -3.12
CA LEU A 111 2.36 -5.63 -4.07
C LEU A 111 1.98 -7.03 -3.55
N ILE A 112 2.03 -7.24 -2.23
CA ILE A 112 1.68 -8.51 -1.58
C ILE A 112 0.16 -8.64 -1.32
N ALA A 113 -0.49 -7.54 -0.94
CA ALA A 113 -1.86 -7.51 -0.41
C ALA A 113 -2.91 -8.18 -1.30
N PRO A 114 -2.96 -7.97 -2.63
CA PRO A 114 -3.93 -8.64 -3.50
C PRO A 114 -3.85 -10.17 -3.43
N PHE A 115 -2.63 -10.70 -3.38
CA PHE A 115 -2.39 -12.14 -3.31
C PHE A 115 -2.65 -12.69 -1.92
N ALA A 116 -2.24 -11.96 -0.87
CA ALA A 116 -2.54 -12.33 0.49
C ALA A 116 -4.05 -12.35 0.77
N PHE A 117 -4.79 -11.45 0.12
CA PHE A 117 -6.25 -11.39 0.12
C PHE A 117 -6.87 -12.57 -0.62
N LEU A 118 -6.37 -12.96 -1.78
CA LEU A 118 -6.88 -14.14 -2.49
C LEU A 118 -6.55 -15.48 -1.81
N GLY A 119 -5.60 -15.49 -0.87
CA GLY A 119 -5.33 -16.63 0.01
C GLY A 119 -4.12 -17.48 -0.39
N SER A 120 -3.98 -18.64 0.24
CA SER A 120 -2.78 -19.49 0.16
C SER A 120 -2.48 -20.04 -1.24
N SER A 121 -3.46 -20.13 -2.13
CA SER A 121 -3.24 -20.54 -3.52
C SER A 121 -2.32 -19.58 -4.28
N TYR A 122 -2.11 -18.36 -3.77
CA TYR A 122 -1.23 -17.34 -4.35
C TYR A 122 0.13 -17.22 -3.67
N ASP A 123 0.45 -18.10 -2.70
CA ASP A 123 1.73 -18.07 -2.00
C ASP A 123 2.92 -18.26 -2.95
N ALA A 124 2.77 -19.12 -3.97
CA ALA A 124 3.77 -19.30 -5.01
C ALA A 124 4.02 -18.01 -5.82
N THR A 125 2.98 -17.25 -6.13
CA THR A 125 3.09 -15.95 -6.81
C THR A 125 3.85 -14.95 -5.95
N ILE A 126 3.52 -14.88 -4.66
CA ILE A 126 4.22 -14.01 -3.69
C ILE A 126 5.70 -14.44 -3.58
N LYS A 127 5.97 -15.74 -3.51
CA LYS A 127 7.34 -16.27 -3.46
C LYS A 127 8.13 -15.93 -4.71
N GLU A 128 7.57 -16.17 -5.90
CA GLU A 128 8.21 -15.86 -7.18
C GLU A 128 8.64 -14.39 -7.21
N PHE A 129 7.70 -13.48 -6.94
CA PHE A 129 7.95 -12.04 -6.97
C PHE A 129 9.19 -11.60 -6.17
N TYR A 130 9.37 -12.15 -4.96
CA TYR A 130 10.47 -11.76 -4.06
C TYR A 130 11.72 -12.66 -4.15
N THR A 131 11.73 -13.72 -4.97
CA THR A 131 12.87 -14.64 -5.04
C THR A 131 13.46 -14.81 -6.44
N THR A 132 12.79 -14.31 -7.48
CA THR A 132 13.26 -14.43 -8.88
C THR A 132 13.68 -13.12 -9.52
N HIS A 133 13.31 -11.97 -8.97
CA HIS A 133 13.60 -10.66 -9.55
C HIS A 133 14.72 -9.92 -8.81
N SER A 134 15.43 -9.04 -9.52
CA SER A 134 16.41 -8.12 -8.96
C SER A 134 16.22 -6.68 -9.45
N THR A 135 17.12 -5.76 -9.09
CA THR A 135 16.99 -4.33 -9.45
C THR A 135 16.79 -4.11 -10.95
N LYS A 136 17.52 -4.84 -11.80
CA LYS A 136 17.44 -4.71 -13.27
C LYS A 136 16.06 -5.04 -13.85
N ASP A 137 15.29 -5.87 -13.15
CA ASP A 137 13.95 -6.30 -13.58
C ASP A 137 12.88 -5.27 -13.17
N LEU A 138 13.19 -4.42 -12.18
CA LEU A 138 12.24 -3.50 -11.55
C LEU A 138 12.50 -2.03 -11.90
N VAL A 139 13.76 -1.68 -12.15
CA VAL A 139 14.22 -0.31 -12.35
C VAL A 139 15.07 -0.24 -13.60
N ARG A 140 14.79 0.75 -14.45
CA ARG A 140 15.72 1.17 -15.52
C ARG A 140 16.25 2.55 -15.19
N TYR A 141 17.56 2.64 -14.98
CA TYR A 141 18.21 3.94 -14.81
C TYR A 141 18.31 4.64 -16.17
N ARG A 142 17.79 5.87 -16.25
CA ARG A 142 17.97 6.76 -17.40
C ARG A 142 19.18 7.64 -17.14
N VAL A 143 20.13 7.65 -18.08
CA VAL A 143 21.23 8.63 -18.08
C VAL A 143 20.64 9.97 -18.49
N ALA A 144 20.62 10.95 -17.57
CA ALA A 144 20.18 12.30 -17.89
C ALA A 144 21.26 12.98 -18.74
N SER A 145 21.06 13.03 -20.05
CA SER A 145 21.85 13.88 -20.93
C SER A 145 21.36 15.33 -20.79
N GLY A 146 22.09 16.13 -20.01
CA GLY A 146 22.27 17.58 -20.18
C GLY A 146 21.07 18.52 -19.99
N LEU A 147 21.25 19.46 -19.05
CA LEU A 147 20.73 20.84 -19.05
C LEU A 147 19.19 21.01 -19.11
N LEU A 148 18.63 21.59 -18.02
CA LEU A 148 17.24 22.03 -17.79
C LEU A 148 16.36 20.99 -17.05
N GLY A 149 15.70 21.45 -15.98
CA GLY A 149 15.24 20.62 -14.88
C GLY A 149 14.00 19.76 -15.18
N GLY A 150 13.94 18.56 -14.58
CA GLY A 150 12.75 17.71 -14.67
C GLY A 150 12.89 16.20 -14.41
N VAL A 151 13.37 15.82 -13.22
CA VAL A 151 12.97 14.67 -12.37
C VAL A 151 12.55 13.32 -13.00
N SER A 152 13.51 12.39 -13.12
CA SER A 152 13.50 11.03 -12.52
C SER A 152 14.59 10.21 -13.23
N PHE A 153 15.63 9.82 -12.49
CA PHE A 153 16.70 8.95 -13.02
C PHE A 153 16.25 7.50 -13.24
N ALA A 154 15.00 7.17 -12.91
CA ALA A 154 14.44 5.84 -13.02
C ALA A 154 13.14 5.83 -13.83
N ASP A 155 12.95 4.81 -14.66
CA ASP A 155 11.70 4.51 -15.37
C ASP A 155 10.91 3.44 -14.60
N SER A 156 9.63 3.70 -14.31
CA SER A 156 8.73 2.75 -13.63
C SER A 156 8.14 1.70 -14.57
N LYS A 157 8.39 1.77 -15.89
CA LYS A 157 7.92 0.77 -16.88
C LYS A 157 8.21 -0.69 -16.51
N PRO A 158 9.40 -1.08 -16.01
CA PRO A 158 9.67 -2.47 -15.65
C PRO A 158 8.77 -2.95 -14.50
N LEU A 159 8.69 -2.18 -13.41
CA LEU A 159 7.78 -2.45 -12.30
C LEU A 159 6.31 -2.48 -12.77
N ALA A 160 5.88 -1.54 -13.61
CA ALA A 160 4.53 -1.51 -14.17
C ALA A 160 4.23 -2.75 -15.02
N GLY A 161 5.20 -3.20 -15.83
CA GLY A 161 5.11 -4.44 -16.61
C GLY A 161 5.01 -5.68 -15.71
N LEU A 162 5.77 -5.71 -14.62
CA LEU A 162 5.71 -6.80 -13.65
C LEU A 162 4.36 -6.84 -12.92
N ILE A 163 3.84 -5.68 -12.50
CA ILE A 163 2.49 -5.57 -11.94
C ILE A 163 1.46 -6.07 -12.96
N ALA A 164 1.59 -5.69 -14.23
CA ALA A 164 0.67 -6.12 -15.29
C ALA A 164 0.71 -7.65 -15.55
N LYS A 165 1.88 -8.29 -15.39
CA LYS A 165 2.04 -9.76 -15.47
C LYS A 165 1.16 -10.49 -14.45
N TYR A 166 1.10 -10.00 -13.21
CA TYR A 166 0.39 -10.71 -12.12
C TYR A 166 -1.04 -10.18 -11.87
N ILE A 167 -1.29 -8.89 -12.11
CA ILE A 167 -2.61 -8.27 -11.96
C ILE A 167 -3.29 -8.28 -13.32
N THR A 168 -4.09 -9.31 -13.57
CA THR A 168 -4.86 -9.52 -14.81
C THR A 168 -6.36 -9.31 -14.56
N HIS A 169 -7.20 -9.31 -15.61
CA HIS A 169 -8.66 -9.35 -15.44
C HIS A 169 -9.11 -10.57 -14.60
N THR A 170 -8.42 -11.70 -14.71
CA THR A 170 -8.71 -12.89 -13.89
C THR A 170 -8.43 -12.62 -12.41
N THR A 171 -7.29 -11.98 -12.10
CA THR A 171 -6.97 -11.56 -10.72
C THR A 171 -8.03 -10.57 -10.21
N LEU A 172 -8.41 -9.59 -11.04
CA LEU A 172 -9.42 -8.59 -10.71
C LEU A 172 -10.78 -9.23 -10.39
N ARG A 173 -11.25 -10.15 -11.24
CA ARG A 173 -12.51 -10.88 -11.05
C ARG A 173 -12.54 -11.68 -9.75
N LYS A 174 -11.44 -12.36 -9.41
CA LYS A 174 -11.33 -13.10 -8.14
C LYS A 174 -11.41 -12.16 -6.94
N ILE A 175 -10.79 -10.98 -7.01
CA ILE A 175 -10.87 -9.97 -5.96
C ILE A 175 -12.30 -9.43 -5.82
N ALA A 176 -12.98 -9.16 -6.94
CA ALA A 176 -14.38 -8.73 -6.93
C ALA A 176 -15.30 -9.78 -6.28
N ILE A 177 -15.10 -11.06 -6.57
CA ILE A 177 -15.86 -12.18 -5.95
C ILE A 177 -15.65 -12.20 -4.42
N GLU A 178 -14.40 -12.15 -3.96
CA GLU A 178 -14.11 -12.11 -2.52
C GLU A 178 -14.64 -10.84 -1.85
N HIS A 179 -14.66 -9.73 -2.59
CA HIS A 179 -15.24 -8.49 -2.12
C HIS A 179 -16.76 -8.57 -1.93
N GLN A 180 -17.47 -9.25 -2.84
CA GLN A 180 -18.90 -9.51 -2.72
C GLN A 180 -19.26 -10.39 -1.51
N LYS A 181 -18.32 -11.24 -1.04
CA LYS A 181 -18.45 -11.98 0.24
C LYS A 181 -18.22 -11.09 1.47
N GLY A 182 -18.01 -9.79 1.27
CA GLY A 182 -17.77 -8.80 2.32
C GLY A 182 -16.32 -8.76 2.79
N ARG A 183 -15.34 -9.21 2.01
CA ARG A 183 -13.91 -9.05 2.35
C ARG A 183 -13.36 -7.77 1.72
N TYR A 184 -12.41 -7.11 2.37
CA TYR A 184 -11.90 -5.80 1.94
C TYR A 184 -10.41 -5.87 1.65
N LEU A 185 -10.03 -5.41 0.46
CA LEU A 185 -8.65 -5.17 0.06
C LEU A 185 -8.44 -3.67 -0.06
N LEU A 186 -7.54 -3.12 0.77
CA LEU A 186 -7.27 -1.70 0.83
C LEU A 186 -5.80 -1.39 0.51
N VAL A 187 -5.54 -0.35 -0.27
CA VAL A 187 -4.18 0.07 -0.62
C VAL A 187 -3.98 1.55 -0.28
N GLY A 188 -2.85 1.88 0.34
CA GLY A 188 -2.50 3.26 0.68
C GLY A 188 -1.58 3.90 -0.35
N THR A 189 -1.90 5.13 -0.78
CA THR A 189 -0.99 6.01 -1.52
C THR A 189 -0.94 7.38 -0.86
N THR A 190 0.00 8.22 -1.26
CA THR A 190 0.01 9.64 -0.89
C THR A 190 -0.40 10.46 -2.11
N ASN A 191 -1.45 11.27 -2.00
CA ASN A 191 -1.73 12.34 -2.96
C ASN A 191 -0.79 13.51 -2.63
N LEU A 192 0.19 13.76 -3.50
CA LEU A 192 1.25 14.73 -3.23
C LEU A 192 0.77 16.18 -3.37
N ASP A 193 -0.25 16.44 -4.19
CA ASP A 193 -0.83 17.78 -4.36
C ASP A 193 -1.62 18.19 -3.13
N ALA A 194 -2.38 17.24 -2.57
CA ALA A 194 -3.11 17.45 -1.34
C ALA A 194 -2.22 17.32 -0.09
N GLY A 195 -1.05 16.67 -0.21
CA GLY A 195 -0.20 16.31 0.93
C GLY A 195 -0.87 15.32 1.89
N ARG A 196 -1.80 14.49 1.39
CA ARG A 196 -2.68 13.65 2.22
C ARG A 196 -2.61 12.16 1.86
N PRO A 197 -2.77 11.26 2.85
CA PRO A 197 -2.92 9.83 2.60
C PRO A 197 -4.26 9.52 1.92
N VAL A 198 -4.24 8.60 0.96
CA VAL A 198 -5.43 8.09 0.28
C VAL A 198 -5.50 6.58 0.48
N ILE A 199 -6.65 6.10 0.97
CA ILE A 199 -6.96 4.67 1.09
C ILE A 199 -7.90 4.30 -0.06
N TRP A 200 -7.44 3.41 -0.92
CA TRP A 200 -8.18 2.90 -2.07
C TRP A 200 -8.86 1.58 -1.72
N ASN A 201 -10.15 1.47 -2.01
CA ASN A 201 -10.89 0.21 -1.94
C ASN A 201 -10.74 -0.55 -3.26
N MET A 202 -9.79 -1.47 -3.27
CA MET A 202 -9.44 -2.25 -4.44
C MET A 202 -10.53 -3.24 -4.85
N GLY A 203 -11.39 -3.65 -3.90
CA GLY A 203 -12.55 -4.49 -4.16
C GLY A 203 -13.62 -3.76 -4.96
N GLU A 204 -13.93 -2.52 -4.60
CA GLU A 204 -14.88 -1.66 -5.33
C GLU A 204 -14.36 -1.32 -6.73
N ILE A 205 -13.05 -1.03 -6.86
CA ILE A 205 -12.43 -0.87 -8.19
C ILE A 205 -12.62 -2.15 -9.00
N ALA A 206 -12.32 -3.32 -8.42
CA ALA A 206 -12.43 -4.59 -9.11
C ALA A 206 -13.87 -4.95 -9.55
N GLN A 207 -14.88 -4.52 -8.80
CA GLN A 207 -16.29 -4.76 -9.13
C GLN A 207 -16.77 -4.05 -10.41
N VAL A 208 -16.10 -2.97 -10.83
CA VAL A 208 -16.41 -2.28 -12.10
C VAL A 208 -16.17 -3.21 -13.30
N GLY A 209 -15.17 -4.08 -13.24
CA GLY A 209 -15.00 -5.21 -14.15
C GLY A 209 -14.45 -4.92 -15.55
N ASP A 210 -14.26 -3.65 -15.93
CA ASP A 210 -13.77 -3.23 -17.26
C ASP A 210 -12.27 -2.85 -17.30
N ASP A 211 -11.80 -2.41 -18.47
CA ASP A 211 -10.40 -2.04 -18.69
C ASP A 211 -9.98 -0.79 -17.89
N ARG A 212 -10.91 0.12 -17.60
CA ARG A 212 -10.66 1.32 -16.80
C ARG A 212 -10.36 0.91 -15.37
N ALA A 213 -11.11 -0.04 -14.83
CA ALA A 213 -10.89 -0.63 -13.52
C ALA A 213 -9.52 -1.31 -13.43
N LEU A 214 -9.16 -2.14 -14.41
CA LEU A 214 -7.86 -2.80 -14.42
C LEU A 214 -6.70 -1.79 -14.48
N LYS A 215 -6.83 -0.76 -15.33
CA LYS A 215 -5.83 0.32 -15.43
C LYS A 215 -5.69 1.05 -14.09
N LEU A 216 -6.80 1.46 -13.47
CA LEU A 216 -6.78 2.14 -12.18
C LEU A 216 -6.18 1.25 -11.08
N PHE A 217 -6.57 -0.01 -11.00
CA PHE A 217 -6.07 -0.96 -10.00
C PHE A 217 -4.54 -1.11 -10.09
N ARG A 218 -4.01 -1.26 -11.31
CA ARG A 218 -2.56 -1.32 -11.55
C ARG A 218 -1.87 0.00 -11.22
N SER A 219 -2.46 1.14 -11.59
CA SER A 219 -1.94 2.47 -11.29
C SER A 219 -1.86 2.73 -9.77
N VAL A 220 -2.85 2.31 -9.00
CA VAL A 220 -2.85 2.47 -7.54
C VAL A 220 -1.75 1.63 -6.88
N ILE A 221 -1.57 0.37 -7.30
CA ILE A 221 -0.46 -0.46 -6.80
C ILE A 221 0.89 0.14 -7.18
N LEU A 222 1.04 0.58 -8.44
CA LEU A 222 2.28 1.21 -8.90
C LEU A 222 2.57 2.49 -8.10
N ALA A 223 1.57 3.35 -7.92
CA ALA A 223 1.68 4.57 -7.13
C ALA A 223 2.10 4.26 -5.70
N SER A 224 1.45 3.27 -5.06
CA SER A 224 1.77 2.85 -3.70
C SER A 224 3.22 2.40 -3.55
N ALA A 225 3.84 1.85 -4.59
CA ALA A 225 5.24 1.40 -4.62
C ALA A 225 6.24 2.39 -5.24
N SER A 226 5.79 3.57 -5.67
CA SER A 226 6.65 4.61 -6.29
C SER A 226 7.30 5.49 -5.23
N ILE A 227 8.38 5.00 -4.62
CA ILE A 227 9.15 5.72 -3.59
C ILE A 227 9.75 7.01 -4.19
N PRO A 228 9.50 8.20 -3.61
CA PRO A 228 10.10 9.45 -4.07
C PRO A 228 11.63 9.37 -4.18
N GLY A 229 12.17 9.84 -5.31
CA GLY A 229 13.61 9.79 -5.61
C GLY A 229 14.09 8.46 -6.21
N ALA A 230 13.37 7.35 -5.99
CA ALA A 230 13.67 6.05 -6.61
C ALA A 230 12.79 5.77 -7.84
N PHE A 231 11.56 6.26 -7.85
CA PHE A 231 10.60 6.10 -8.95
C PHE A 231 9.88 7.41 -9.24
N PRO A 232 9.43 7.64 -10.49
CA PRO A 232 8.59 8.76 -10.81
C PRO A 232 7.20 8.60 -10.16
N PRO A 233 6.51 9.72 -9.85
CA PRO A 233 5.14 9.67 -9.40
C PRO A 233 4.21 9.09 -10.48
N VAL A 234 3.05 8.59 -10.06
CA VAL A 234 1.99 8.11 -10.95
C VAL A 234 0.89 9.14 -11.03
N MET A 235 0.55 9.54 -12.26
CA MET A 235 -0.57 10.44 -12.52
C MET A 235 -1.87 9.64 -12.62
N ILE A 236 -2.85 9.97 -11.78
CA ILE A 236 -4.19 9.36 -11.82
C ILE A 236 -5.17 10.41 -12.34
N GLY A 237 -5.89 10.05 -13.41
CA GLY A 237 -6.86 10.94 -14.04
C GLY A 237 -8.13 11.09 -13.20
N VAL A 238 -8.57 12.33 -13.03
CA VAL A 238 -9.78 12.71 -12.31
C VAL A 238 -10.65 13.61 -13.18
N SER A 239 -11.95 13.60 -12.95
CA SER A 239 -12.89 14.48 -13.65
C SER A 239 -14.02 14.93 -12.75
N ALA A 240 -14.37 16.21 -12.80
CA ALA A 240 -15.50 16.77 -12.07
C ALA A 240 -16.14 17.88 -12.93
N ASP A 241 -17.48 17.95 -12.95
CA ASP A 241 -18.24 18.98 -13.69
C ASP A 241 -17.78 19.19 -15.14
N GLY A 242 -17.55 18.08 -15.86
CA GLY A 242 -17.09 18.09 -17.25
C GLY A 242 -15.63 18.53 -17.46
N LYS A 243 -14.91 18.88 -16.39
CA LYS A 243 -13.46 19.17 -16.43
C LYS A 243 -12.66 17.92 -16.12
N THR A 244 -11.56 17.72 -16.84
CA THR A 244 -10.60 16.63 -16.59
C THR A 244 -9.31 17.19 -16.01
N GLY A 245 -8.74 16.50 -15.03
CA GLY A 245 -7.44 16.81 -14.44
C GLY A 245 -6.67 15.55 -14.08
N GLN A 246 -5.54 15.74 -13.40
CA GLN A 246 -4.71 14.64 -12.90
C GLN A 246 -4.21 14.94 -11.49
N GLU A 247 -4.27 13.93 -10.63
CA GLU A 247 -3.65 13.90 -9.31
C GLU A 247 -2.31 13.17 -9.38
N MET A 248 -1.37 13.61 -8.55
CA MET A 248 -0.03 13.05 -8.47
C MET A 248 0.06 12.18 -7.24
N HIS A 249 0.31 10.90 -7.46
CA HIS A 249 0.43 9.94 -6.38
C HIS A 249 1.83 9.34 -6.28
N VAL A 250 2.30 9.17 -5.05
CA VAL A 250 3.56 8.52 -4.70
C VAL A 250 3.32 7.45 -3.63
N ASP A 251 4.40 6.79 -3.23
CA ASP A 251 4.40 5.75 -2.21
C ASP A 251 3.70 6.21 -0.94
N GLY A 252 2.74 5.40 -0.48
CA GLY A 252 1.91 5.72 0.69
C GLY A 252 2.72 5.87 1.98
N GLY A 253 3.90 5.25 2.07
CA GLY A 253 4.82 5.38 3.20
C GLY A 253 5.32 6.80 3.43
N THR A 254 5.12 7.70 2.46
CA THR A 254 5.37 9.15 2.60
C THR A 254 4.44 9.78 3.65
N THR A 255 3.23 9.26 3.83
CA THR A 255 2.26 9.74 4.84
C THR A 255 1.92 8.69 5.89
N ASP A 256 1.63 7.45 5.48
CA ASP A 256 1.30 6.33 6.36
C ASP A 256 1.97 5.05 5.84
N ASN A 257 2.87 4.45 6.61
CA ASN A 257 3.57 3.23 6.20
C ASN A 257 2.82 1.95 6.60
N ALA A 258 1.77 2.03 7.42
CA ALA A 258 0.88 0.92 7.73
C ALA A 258 -0.55 1.42 8.01
N ILE A 259 -1.53 0.98 7.21
CA ILE A 259 -2.92 1.44 7.29
C ILE A 259 -3.87 0.28 7.65
N LEU A 260 -5.03 0.56 8.22
CA LEU A 260 -6.14 -0.41 8.33
C LEU A 260 -7.44 0.20 7.85
N LEU A 261 -7.95 1.17 8.61
CA LEU A 261 -9.13 1.99 8.32
C LEU A 261 -8.81 3.39 8.87
N PRO A 262 -9.52 4.45 8.43
CA PRO A 262 -9.37 5.76 9.05
C PRO A 262 -9.54 5.66 10.57
N PHE A 263 -8.64 6.31 11.31
CA PHE A 263 -8.52 6.10 12.76
C PHE A 263 -9.82 6.38 13.52
N HIS A 264 -10.63 7.31 13.03
CA HIS A 264 -11.90 7.71 13.65
C HIS A 264 -13.04 6.70 13.46
N VAL A 265 -12.86 5.64 12.66
CA VAL A 265 -13.82 4.53 12.58
C VAL A 265 -13.90 3.78 13.91
N ASN A 266 -15.12 3.60 14.42
CA ASN A 266 -15.40 2.86 15.65
C ASN A 266 -16.09 1.51 15.34
N LEU A 267 -15.27 0.48 15.14
CA LEU A 267 -15.76 -0.88 14.90
C LEU A 267 -16.57 -1.40 16.09
N LYS A 268 -16.14 -1.14 17.33
CA LYS A 268 -16.86 -1.61 18.52
C LYS A 268 -18.32 -1.12 18.54
N GLN A 269 -18.53 0.15 18.21
CA GLN A 269 -19.87 0.72 18.11
C GLN A 269 -20.65 0.15 16.92
N LEU A 270 -20.00 -0.05 15.77
CA LEU A 270 -20.62 -0.63 14.59
C LEU A 270 -21.10 -2.08 14.84
N TYR A 271 -20.24 -2.95 15.39
CA TYR A 271 -20.59 -4.31 15.78
C TYR A 271 -21.70 -4.35 16.86
N LYS A 272 -21.69 -3.40 17.81
CA LYS A 272 -22.77 -3.27 18.81
C LYS A 272 -24.12 -2.98 18.15
N ARG A 273 -24.17 -2.07 17.16
CA ARG A 273 -25.39 -1.77 16.39
C ARG A 273 -25.90 -3.00 15.63
N LEU A 274 -24.99 -3.79 15.07
CA LEU A 274 -25.30 -5.01 14.33
C LEU A 274 -25.65 -6.22 15.22
N LYS A 275 -25.61 -6.06 16.56
CA LYS A 275 -25.84 -7.13 17.54
C LYS A 275 -24.97 -8.37 17.27
N TRP A 276 -23.73 -8.16 16.82
CA TRP A 276 -22.79 -9.22 16.48
C TRP A 276 -21.42 -8.90 17.09
N LYS A 277 -20.78 -9.88 17.75
CA LYS A 277 -19.53 -9.66 18.49
C LYS A 277 -18.49 -10.75 18.18
N PRO A 278 -17.90 -10.75 16.97
CA PRO A 278 -16.87 -11.72 16.63
C PRO A 278 -15.59 -11.47 17.45
N LYS A 279 -14.83 -12.55 17.71
CA LYS A 279 -13.43 -12.44 18.15
C LYS A 279 -12.64 -11.81 17.01
N ARG A 280 -11.98 -10.68 17.26
CA ARG A 280 -11.23 -9.96 16.22
C ARG A 280 -9.74 -10.01 16.49
N LYS A 281 -8.95 -10.31 15.46
CA LYS A 281 -7.49 -10.38 15.52
C LYS A 281 -6.89 -9.48 14.45
N LEU A 282 -6.02 -8.57 14.85
CA LEU A 282 -5.21 -7.77 13.93
C LEU A 282 -3.80 -8.36 13.85
N TYR A 283 -3.34 -8.62 12.64
CA TYR A 283 -1.98 -9.05 12.33
C TYR A 283 -1.28 -7.94 11.54
N VAL A 284 -0.24 -7.37 12.13
CA VAL A 284 0.57 -6.32 11.52
C VAL A 284 1.92 -6.89 11.15
N VAL A 285 2.25 -6.89 9.86
CA VAL A 285 3.54 -7.33 9.35
C VAL A 285 4.31 -6.09 8.91
N ILE A 286 5.33 -5.74 9.69
CA ILE A 286 6.24 -4.65 9.42
C ILE A 286 7.41 -5.19 8.60
N ASN A 287 7.50 -4.80 7.33
CA ASN A 287 8.58 -5.16 6.40
C ASN A 287 9.85 -4.33 6.65
N SER A 288 10.25 -4.25 7.92
CA SER A 288 11.36 -3.43 8.41
C SER A 288 11.75 -3.92 9.81
N THR A 289 12.97 -3.61 10.26
CA THR A 289 13.28 -3.66 11.71
C THR A 289 12.49 -2.57 12.44
N LEU A 290 12.27 -2.66 13.74
CA LEU A 290 11.64 -1.56 14.49
C LEU A 290 12.65 -0.62 15.15
N THR A 291 13.90 -1.08 15.29
CA THR A 291 15.02 -0.26 15.77
C THR A 291 15.79 0.39 14.61
N PRO A 292 16.30 1.63 14.80
CA PRO A 292 17.18 2.28 13.84
C PRO A 292 18.48 1.49 13.67
N ARG A 293 18.94 1.35 12.42
CA ARG A 293 20.29 0.85 12.13
C ARG A 293 21.23 2.02 11.84
N ARG A 294 22.40 2.03 12.50
CA ARG A 294 23.49 2.96 12.17
C ARG A 294 23.94 2.68 10.74
N LYS A 295 24.00 3.74 9.92
CA LYS A 295 24.46 3.68 8.53
C LYS A 295 25.31 4.92 8.29
N SER A 296 26.52 4.74 7.75
CA SER A 296 27.32 5.86 7.24
C SER A 296 26.70 6.34 5.92
N VAL A 297 26.50 7.65 5.78
CA VAL A 297 25.84 8.25 4.61
C VAL A 297 26.85 9.14 3.92
N LYS A 298 26.94 9.03 2.59
CA LYS A 298 27.80 9.89 1.79
C LYS A 298 27.34 11.34 1.92
N ALA A 299 28.28 12.27 2.02
CA ALA A 299 28.01 13.70 2.15
C ALA A 299 27.65 14.33 0.80
N ASP A 300 26.61 13.81 0.14
CA ASP A 300 26.06 14.34 -1.10
C ASP A 300 24.54 14.52 -1.00
N THR A 301 24.00 15.49 -1.74
CA THR A 301 22.60 15.93 -1.62
C THR A 301 21.61 14.78 -1.82
N PHE A 302 21.86 13.87 -2.75
CA PHE A 302 20.95 12.77 -3.06
C PHE A 302 20.97 11.68 -1.97
N SER A 303 22.17 11.30 -1.51
CA SER A 303 22.34 10.34 -0.40
C SER A 303 21.74 10.87 0.90
N ILE A 304 21.90 12.16 1.18
CA ILE A 304 21.31 12.83 2.35
C ILE A 304 19.79 12.83 2.24
N ALA A 305 19.22 13.27 1.10
CA ALA A 305 17.78 13.30 0.89
C ALA A 305 17.15 11.91 1.04
N GLY A 306 17.75 10.89 0.41
CA GLY A 306 17.30 9.50 0.54
C GLY A 306 17.34 9.00 1.97
N ARG A 307 18.42 9.26 2.71
CA ARG A 307 18.51 8.91 4.14
C ARG A 307 17.43 9.62 4.97
N SER A 308 17.17 10.90 4.72
CA SER A 308 16.17 11.67 5.44
C SER A 308 14.78 11.09 5.23
N ILE A 309 14.42 10.77 3.99
CA ILE A 309 13.16 10.09 3.66
C ILE A 309 13.07 8.74 4.38
N ASP A 310 14.08 7.88 4.26
CA ASP A 310 14.12 6.57 4.96
C ASP A 310 13.92 6.72 6.47
N THR A 311 14.53 7.75 7.07
CA THR A 311 14.44 8.02 8.51
C THR A 311 13.04 8.49 8.91
N LEU A 312 12.42 9.36 8.12
CA LEU A 312 11.05 9.81 8.32
C LEU A 312 10.07 8.64 8.20
N ILE A 313 10.17 7.83 7.13
CA ILE A 313 9.34 6.63 6.92
C ILE A 313 9.49 5.66 8.10
N LYS A 314 10.71 5.47 8.62
CA LYS A 314 10.95 4.63 9.80
C LYS A 314 10.21 5.17 11.04
N ARG A 315 10.27 6.48 11.29
CA ARG A 315 9.54 7.11 12.41
C ARG A 315 8.03 7.03 12.23
N LEU A 316 7.53 7.23 11.01
CA LEU A 316 6.12 7.03 10.66
C LEU A 316 5.68 5.59 10.93
N THR A 317 6.48 4.60 10.55
CA THR A 317 6.20 3.18 10.82
C THR A 317 5.98 2.89 12.31
N ILE A 318 6.79 3.49 13.18
CA ILE A 318 6.65 3.36 14.64
C ILE A 318 5.33 4.02 15.09
N SER A 319 5.06 5.24 14.64
CA SER A 319 3.82 5.98 14.92
C SER A 319 2.58 5.20 14.49
N ASP A 320 2.56 4.66 13.26
CA ASP A 320 1.45 3.88 12.72
C ASP A 320 1.24 2.58 13.48
N THR A 321 2.33 1.93 13.90
CA THR A 321 2.26 0.74 14.75
C THR A 321 1.59 1.05 16.09
N GLN A 322 1.94 2.18 16.71
CA GLN A 322 1.31 2.65 17.94
C GLN A 322 -0.17 3.01 17.71
N ARG A 323 -0.50 3.70 16.61
CA ARG A 323 -1.88 4.02 16.22
C ARG A 323 -2.73 2.76 16.01
N LEU A 324 -2.20 1.74 15.33
CA LEU A 324 -2.88 0.45 15.13
C LEU A 324 -3.08 -0.32 16.43
N TYR A 325 -2.12 -0.23 17.36
CA TYR A 325 -2.27 -0.81 18.70
C TYR A 325 -3.37 -0.10 19.49
N GLN A 326 -3.39 1.24 19.53
CA GLN A 326 -4.45 2.02 20.17
C GLN A 326 -5.82 1.79 19.52
N PHE A 327 -5.87 1.69 18.19
CA PHE A 327 -7.07 1.31 17.46
C PHE A 327 -7.57 -0.07 17.90
N SER A 328 -6.66 -1.03 18.09
CA SER A 328 -6.99 -2.38 18.54
C SER A 328 -7.55 -2.39 19.96
N GLN A 329 -6.93 -1.65 20.88
CA GLN A 329 -7.43 -1.51 22.26
C GLN A 329 -8.82 -0.88 22.30
N ARG A 330 -9.03 0.24 21.61
CA ARG A 330 -10.33 0.93 21.54
C ARG A 330 -11.44 0.03 20.99
N ASN A 331 -11.08 -0.87 20.08
CA ASN A 331 -12.03 -1.69 19.35
C ASN A 331 -12.14 -3.13 19.87
N ASP A 332 -11.53 -3.50 20.99
CA ASP A 332 -11.49 -4.88 21.52
C ASP A 332 -10.95 -5.91 20.49
N ILE A 333 -9.82 -5.59 19.86
CA ILE A 333 -9.15 -6.43 18.85
C ILE A 333 -7.84 -6.94 19.44
N GLN A 334 -7.59 -8.24 19.30
CA GLN A 334 -6.31 -8.85 19.70
C GLN A 334 -5.21 -8.43 18.74
N PHE A 335 -4.20 -7.72 19.25
CA PHE A 335 -3.06 -7.26 18.48
C PHE A 335 -1.98 -8.36 18.32
N ASN A 336 -1.43 -8.46 17.12
CA ASN A 336 -0.34 -9.34 16.75
C ASN A 336 0.61 -8.54 15.84
N ILE A 337 1.90 -8.53 16.15
CA ILE A 337 2.90 -7.87 15.31
C ILE A 337 4.06 -8.82 14.96
N ALA A 338 4.52 -8.71 13.71
CA ALA A 338 5.75 -9.30 13.21
C ALA A 338 6.60 -8.20 12.57
N SER A 339 7.91 -8.28 12.78
CA SER A 339 8.90 -7.39 12.15
C SER A 339 10.18 -8.17 11.90
N ILE A 340 11.06 -7.60 11.08
CA ILE A 340 12.36 -8.23 10.81
C ILE A 340 13.14 -8.32 12.12
N PRO A 341 13.54 -9.53 12.57
CA PRO A 341 14.29 -9.69 13.81
C PRO A 341 15.63 -8.97 13.74
N GLU A 342 16.06 -8.37 14.85
CA GLU A 342 17.32 -7.62 14.91
C GLU A 342 18.54 -8.47 14.54
N ARG A 343 18.51 -9.76 14.91
CA ARG A 343 19.54 -10.75 14.59
C ARG A 343 19.73 -11.03 13.09
N PHE A 344 18.82 -10.60 12.22
CA PHE A 344 18.96 -10.76 10.78
C PHE A 344 19.93 -9.70 10.22
N ASN A 345 21.22 -10.02 10.16
CA ASN A 345 22.30 -9.07 9.91
C ASN A 345 22.78 -8.98 8.45
N GLU A 346 22.09 -9.67 7.55
CA GLU A 346 22.36 -9.58 6.10
C GLU A 346 22.19 -8.13 5.62
N LYS A 347 23.00 -7.74 4.63
CA LYS A 347 22.97 -6.41 4.01
C LYS A 347 22.82 -6.57 2.50
N PRO A 348 21.90 -5.84 1.87
CA PRO A 348 21.77 -5.88 0.41
C PRO A 348 22.91 -5.11 -0.26
N GLU A 349 23.34 -5.58 -1.42
CA GLU A 349 24.35 -4.95 -2.28
C GLU A 349 23.73 -4.02 -3.32
N GLU A 350 22.43 -4.21 -3.62
CA GLU A 350 21.65 -3.40 -4.56
C GLU A 350 20.26 -3.03 -4.00
N LEU A 351 19.50 -2.20 -4.72
CA LEU A 351 18.19 -1.70 -4.26
C LEU A 351 17.15 -2.82 -4.11
N PHE A 352 17.17 -3.79 -5.03
CA PHE A 352 16.39 -5.02 -4.97
C PHE A 352 17.34 -6.21 -5.17
N ASP A 353 18.02 -6.58 -4.09
CA ASP A 353 19.03 -7.63 -4.09
C ASP A 353 18.36 -8.99 -3.97
N ARG A 354 18.46 -9.78 -5.04
CA ARG A 354 17.85 -11.11 -5.09
C ARG A 354 18.39 -12.06 -4.01
N ALA A 355 19.70 -12.05 -3.76
CA ALA A 355 20.31 -12.94 -2.77
C ALA A 355 19.85 -12.55 -1.35
N TYR A 356 19.85 -11.26 -1.03
CA TYR A 356 19.30 -10.74 0.23
C TYR A 356 17.84 -11.10 0.40
N MET A 357 17.00 -10.89 -0.62
CA MET A 357 15.58 -11.18 -0.56
C MET A 357 15.32 -12.69 -0.37
N ILE A 358 16.06 -13.57 -1.05
CA ILE A 358 15.96 -15.03 -0.84
C ILE A 358 16.29 -15.41 0.60
N LYS A 359 17.37 -14.84 1.18
CA LYS A 359 17.76 -15.10 2.57
C LYS A 359 16.69 -14.61 3.55
N LEU A 360 16.18 -13.39 3.35
CA LEU A 360 15.15 -12.80 4.21
C LEU A 360 13.82 -13.55 4.13
N PHE A 361 13.41 -13.95 2.91
CA PHE A 361 12.25 -14.81 2.68
C PHE A 361 12.40 -16.13 3.45
N SER A 362 13.53 -16.82 3.25
CA SER A 362 13.80 -18.12 3.88
C SER A 362 13.82 -18.02 5.40
N HIS A 363 14.40 -16.94 5.94
CA HIS A 363 14.38 -16.66 7.37
C HIS A 363 12.96 -16.55 7.92
N ALA A 364 12.13 -15.70 7.31
CA ALA A 364 10.75 -15.48 7.74
C ALA A 364 9.87 -16.75 7.57
N TYR A 365 10.05 -17.47 6.47
CA TYR A 365 9.39 -18.75 6.22
C TYR A 365 9.68 -19.78 7.32
N ASN A 366 10.94 -19.92 7.71
CA ASN A 366 11.36 -20.85 8.76
C ASN A 366 10.81 -20.46 10.14
N LEU A 367 10.69 -19.17 10.43
CA LEU A 367 10.07 -18.70 11.67
C LEU A 367 8.57 -19.00 11.70
N ALA A 368 7.87 -18.82 10.58
CA ALA A 368 6.42 -18.95 10.54
C ALA A 368 5.94 -20.39 10.35
N SER A 369 6.68 -21.23 9.62
CA SER A 369 6.33 -22.65 9.39
C SER A 369 6.31 -23.51 10.66
N LYS A 370 7.00 -23.06 11.72
CA LYS A 370 7.03 -23.72 13.04
C LYS A 370 6.07 -23.08 14.07
N GLY A 371 5.19 -22.18 13.62
CA GLY A 371 4.35 -21.35 14.47
C GLY A 371 5.04 -20.04 14.86
N TYR A 372 4.67 -18.95 14.18
CA TYR A 372 5.28 -17.64 14.41
C TYR A 372 4.94 -17.09 15.80
N LYS A 373 5.97 -16.62 16.53
CA LYS A 373 5.79 -15.95 17.84
C LYS A 373 5.42 -14.48 17.65
N TRP A 374 4.13 -14.19 17.54
CA TRP A 374 3.60 -12.84 17.38
C TRP A 374 3.80 -11.97 18.62
N GLY A 375 4.30 -10.75 18.45
CA GLY A 375 4.33 -9.74 19.50
C GLY A 375 2.92 -9.26 19.85
N ARG A 376 2.68 -8.89 21.11
CA ARG A 376 1.35 -8.45 21.63
C ARG A 376 1.21 -6.95 21.83
N LYS A 377 2.33 -6.22 21.75
CA LYS A 377 2.42 -4.77 21.86
C LYS A 377 3.49 -4.26 20.87
N PRO A 378 3.45 -2.98 20.48
CA PRO A 378 4.60 -2.32 19.87
C PRO A 378 5.83 -2.43 20.77
N PRO A 379 7.06 -2.34 20.22
CA PRO A 379 8.26 -2.23 21.04
C PRO A 379 8.19 -0.99 21.94
N ASP A 380 8.76 -1.10 23.14
CA ASP A 380 8.90 0.01 24.06
C ASP A 380 9.91 0.99 23.43
N THR A 381 9.48 2.21 23.11
CA THR A 381 10.28 3.25 22.43
C THR A 381 10.71 4.35 23.35
#